data_AF-A0A1H3L146-F1
#
_entry.id   AF-A0A1H3L146-F1
#
_cell.length_a   1.000
_cell.length_b   1.000
_cell.length_c   1.000
_cell.angle_alpha   90.00
_cell.angle_beta   90.00
_cell.angle_gamma   90.00
#
_symmetry.space_group_name_H-M   'P 1'
#
loop_
_entity.id
_entity.type
_entity.pdbx_description
1 polymer ?
#
loop_
_entity_poly.entity_id
_entity_poly.type
_entity_poly.pdbx_seq_one_letter_code
_entity_poly.pdbx_strand_id
1 'polypeptide(L)'
;MHTTKELDGTSFEYRVDGDVVPGETVMPSVTSDDRVGVVMGTGVEGLGAGTFILSCVTAFYDHLRATRDEDFFEYPDYYTFQTASDPADYRMFDIYPDHKNVTVEPDAEQLLRSINDRAITTLLVPDVSPTSPDVDNVTLRSAHRRMDHCYVYAGDGRPSNVEFSIRQPRQPVQEWFETTVESLPDDSKVSVPPFGSDDDWIVQQFRQVSVKRALKRLPV
;
A
#
# COMPACT_ATOMS: atom_id res chain seq x y z
N MET A 1 -19.13 0.42 2.83
CA MET A 1 -17.76 0.08 2.47
C MET A 1 -17.75 -1.20 1.67
N HIS A 2 -17.22 -1.18 0.46
CA HIS A 2 -17.34 -2.25 -0.52
C HIS A 2 -16.55 -3.50 -0.09
N THR A 3 -15.31 -3.32 0.37
CA THR A 3 -14.37 -4.42 0.66
C THR A 3 -14.88 -5.39 1.72
N THR A 4 -15.53 -4.90 2.80
CA THR A 4 -16.07 -5.77 3.88
C THR A 4 -17.02 -6.88 3.42
N LYS A 5 -17.70 -6.68 2.29
CA LYS A 5 -18.70 -7.61 1.75
C LYS A 5 -18.18 -8.44 0.57
N GLU A 6 -17.19 -7.91 -0.14
CA GLU A 6 -16.68 -8.47 -1.40
C GLU A 6 -15.41 -9.32 -1.19
N LEU A 7 -14.62 -9.05 -0.15
CA LEU A 7 -13.36 -9.76 0.13
C LEU A 7 -13.31 -10.28 1.58
N ASP A 8 -12.67 -11.44 1.73
CA ASP A 8 -12.33 -12.07 3.01
C ASP A 8 -10.89 -12.64 2.98
N GLY A 9 -10.39 -13.12 4.11
CA GLY A 9 -9.03 -13.67 4.19
C GLY A 9 -8.74 -14.83 3.21
N THR A 10 -9.78 -15.52 2.70
CA THR A 10 -9.63 -16.59 1.71
C THR A 10 -9.53 -16.08 0.27
N SER A 11 -9.78 -14.78 0.06
CA SER A 11 -9.66 -14.13 -1.25
C SER A 11 -8.21 -13.91 -1.68
N PHE A 12 -7.24 -14.13 -0.79
CA PHE A 12 -5.82 -13.88 -1.03
C PHE A 12 -5.01 -15.17 -0.94
N GLU A 13 -4.07 -15.31 -1.87
CA GLU A 13 -3.05 -16.35 -1.79
C GLU A 13 -1.66 -15.73 -1.79
N TYR A 14 -0.87 -16.11 -0.79
CA TYR A 14 0.50 -15.64 -0.58
C TYR A 14 1.45 -16.72 -1.08
N ARG A 15 2.47 -16.32 -1.85
CA ARG A 15 3.45 -17.26 -2.38
C ARG A 15 4.88 -16.80 -2.17
N VAL A 16 5.75 -17.75 -1.84
CA VAL A 16 7.21 -17.61 -1.79
C VAL A 16 7.79 -18.68 -2.70
N ASP A 17 8.67 -18.29 -3.63
CA ASP A 17 9.27 -19.21 -4.62
C ASP A 17 8.25 -20.08 -5.39
N GLY A 18 7.02 -19.59 -5.54
CA GLY A 18 5.92 -20.26 -6.23
C GLY A 18 5.02 -21.13 -5.34
N ASP A 19 5.46 -21.46 -4.13
CA ASP A 19 4.72 -22.26 -3.15
C ASP A 19 3.75 -21.41 -2.36
N VAL A 20 2.56 -21.94 -2.09
CA VAL A 20 1.54 -21.28 -1.26
C VAL A 20 1.95 -21.35 0.20
N VAL A 21 1.98 -20.19 0.86
CA VAL A 21 2.35 -20.05 2.28
C VAL A 21 1.22 -19.36 3.07
N PRO A 22 1.15 -19.56 4.40
CA PRO A 22 0.28 -18.75 5.26
C PRO A 22 0.62 -17.26 5.13
N GLY A 23 -0.40 -16.38 5.16
CA GLY A 23 -0.20 -14.93 5.04
C GLY A 23 0.75 -14.35 6.10
N GLU A 24 0.68 -14.86 7.33
CA GLU A 24 1.58 -14.51 8.45
C GLU A 24 3.08 -14.72 8.15
N THR A 25 3.41 -15.50 7.11
CA THR A 25 4.79 -15.72 6.68
C THR A 25 5.40 -14.46 6.05
N VAL A 26 4.59 -13.64 5.39
CA VAL A 26 5.07 -12.51 4.56
C VAL A 26 4.42 -11.17 4.92
N MET A 27 3.19 -11.21 5.45
CA MET A 27 2.43 -10.04 5.86
C MET A 27 2.70 -9.70 7.33
N PRO A 28 2.66 -8.41 7.71
CA PRO A 28 2.62 -8.03 9.12
C PRO A 28 1.30 -8.53 9.75
N SER A 29 1.33 -8.78 11.05
CA SER A 29 0.07 -8.92 11.81
C SER A 29 -0.64 -7.57 11.79
N VAL A 30 -1.94 -7.57 11.48
CA VAL A 30 -2.76 -6.35 11.42
C VAL A 30 -3.74 -6.35 12.58
N THR A 31 -3.71 -5.28 13.35
CA THR A 31 -4.63 -4.94 14.44
C THR A 31 -5.30 -3.60 14.13
N SER A 32 -6.23 -3.17 14.98
CA SER A 32 -6.85 -1.85 14.84
C SER A 32 -5.90 -0.67 15.03
N ASP A 33 -4.73 -0.90 15.66
CA ASP A 33 -3.73 0.14 15.93
C ASP A 33 -2.69 0.26 14.81
N ASP A 34 -2.66 -0.69 13.87
CA ASP A 34 -1.70 -0.70 12.78
C ASP A 34 -2.03 0.33 11.71
N ARG A 35 -0.97 0.98 11.22
CA ARG A 35 -1.07 2.06 10.24
C ARG A 35 -0.21 1.76 9.04
N VAL A 36 -0.85 1.63 7.88
CA VAL A 36 -0.19 1.37 6.60
C VAL A 36 -0.02 2.67 5.83
N GLY A 37 1.19 2.93 5.34
CA GLY A 37 1.48 4.07 4.47
C GLY A 37 2.01 3.60 3.12
N VAL A 38 1.46 4.11 2.03
CA VAL A 38 1.96 3.84 0.67
C VAL A 38 2.50 5.13 0.08
N VAL A 39 3.79 5.15 -0.21
CA VAL A 39 4.48 6.31 -0.80
C VAL A 39 4.55 6.13 -2.31
N MET A 40 4.29 7.18 -3.09
CA MET A 40 4.35 7.13 -4.55
C MET A 40 4.78 8.47 -5.17
N GLY A 41 5.51 8.39 -6.28
CA GLY A 41 6.00 9.55 -7.05
C GLY A 41 5.08 9.97 -8.19
N THR A 42 4.15 9.11 -8.59
CA THR A 42 3.09 9.42 -9.57
C THR A 42 1.74 8.98 -9.01
N GLY A 43 0.64 9.61 -9.46
CA GLY A 43 -0.69 9.40 -8.87
C GLY A 43 -1.11 7.93 -8.82
N VAL A 44 -0.86 7.14 -9.87
CA VAL A 44 -1.30 5.73 -9.97
C VAL A 44 -0.23 4.69 -9.64
N GLU A 45 1.01 5.10 -9.34
CA GLU A 45 2.08 4.13 -9.06
C GLU A 45 1.70 3.23 -7.88
N GLY A 46 1.02 3.77 -6.86
CA GLY A 46 0.52 3.03 -5.71
C GLY A 46 -0.42 1.86 -6.05
N LEU A 47 -1.02 1.81 -7.24
CA LEU A 47 -1.80 0.66 -7.69
C LEU A 47 -0.98 -0.62 -7.65
N GLY A 48 0.33 -0.55 -7.88
CA GLY A 48 1.28 -1.66 -7.78
C GLY A 48 1.35 -2.32 -6.39
N ALA A 49 0.79 -1.67 -5.37
CA ALA A 49 0.66 -2.19 -4.01
C ALA A 49 -0.76 -2.67 -3.66
N GLY A 50 -1.71 -2.63 -4.60
CA GLY A 50 -3.13 -2.84 -4.35
C GLY A 50 -3.50 -4.14 -3.62
N THR A 51 -2.91 -5.27 -4.01
CA THR A 51 -3.13 -6.57 -3.34
C THR A 51 -2.62 -6.59 -1.90
N PHE A 52 -1.52 -5.88 -1.61
CA PHE A 52 -1.01 -5.73 -0.24
C PHE A 52 -1.96 -4.85 0.58
N ILE A 53 -2.39 -3.71 0.02
CA ILE A 53 -3.34 -2.81 0.67
C ILE A 53 -4.62 -3.56 1.02
N LEU A 54 -5.25 -4.22 0.03
CA LEU A 54 -6.49 -4.95 0.21
C LEU A 54 -6.34 -6.14 1.17
N SER A 55 -5.20 -6.83 1.15
CA SER A 55 -4.89 -7.88 2.13
C SER A 55 -4.88 -7.33 3.56
N CYS A 56 -4.23 -6.17 3.79
CA CYS A 56 -4.25 -5.52 5.10
C CYS A 56 -5.65 -5.02 5.49
N VAL A 57 -6.38 -4.42 4.56
CA VAL A 57 -7.76 -3.92 4.77
C VAL A 57 -8.67 -5.08 5.18
N THR A 58 -8.60 -6.20 4.47
CA THR A 58 -9.36 -7.40 4.80
C THR A 58 -8.97 -7.96 6.16
N ALA A 59 -7.69 -8.04 6.49
CA ALA A 59 -7.23 -8.47 7.81
C ALA A 59 -7.74 -7.57 8.94
N PHE A 60 -7.78 -6.25 8.72
CA PHE A 60 -8.38 -5.29 9.66
C PHE A 60 -9.87 -5.58 9.89
N TYR A 61 -10.65 -5.82 8.83
CA TYR A 61 -12.08 -6.13 8.97
C TYR A 61 -12.35 -7.50 9.55
N ASP A 62 -11.52 -8.50 9.26
CA ASP A 62 -11.57 -9.80 9.92
C ASP A 62 -11.31 -9.65 11.43
N HIS A 63 -10.34 -8.82 11.81
CA HIS A 63 -10.08 -8.51 13.22
C HIS A 63 -11.28 -7.84 13.89
N LEU A 64 -11.90 -6.84 13.26
CA LEU A 64 -13.11 -6.19 13.81
C LEU A 64 -14.27 -7.19 13.95
N ARG A 65 -14.53 -8.01 12.92
CA ARG A 65 -15.56 -9.06 12.98
C ARG A 65 -15.33 -10.06 14.11
N ALA A 66 -14.07 -10.41 14.39
CA ALA A 66 -13.73 -11.36 15.43
C ALA A 66 -13.77 -10.78 16.85
N THR A 67 -13.61 -9.46 16.98
CA THR A 67 -13.45 -8.78 18.29
C THR A 67 -14.64 -7.95 18.72
N ARG A 68 -15.59 -7.67 17.81
CA ARG A 68 -16.76 -6.83 18.08
C ARG A 68 -18.04 -7.67 18.10
N ASP A 69 -18.90 -7.38 19.07
CA ASP A 69 -20.22 -8.02 19.23
C ASP A 69 -21.32 -7.32 18.41
N GLU A 70 -21.07 -6.13 17.87
CA GLU A 70 -22.03 -5.27 17.15
C GLU A 70 -21.49 -4.83 15.77
N ASP A 71 -22.38 -4.28 14.94
CA ASP A 71 -22.02 -3.69 13.65
C ASP A 71 -20.98 -2.56 13.82
N PHE A 72 -20.00 -2.51 12.91
CA PHE A 72 -18.91 -1.54 12.91
C PHE A 72 -18.93 -0.65 11.66
N PHE A 73 -18.47 0.59 11.79
CA PHE A 73 -18.41 1.60 10.72
C PHE A 73 -17.00 2.21 10.56
N GLU A 74 -16.00 1.58 11.17
CA GLU A 74 -14.61 2.02 11.20
C GLU A 74 -13.90 1.77 9.86
N TYR A 75 -12.93 2.63 9.55
CA TYR A 75 -11.99 2.47 8.45
C TYR A 75 -10.57 2.36 9.01
N PRO A 76 -9.69 1.55 8.40
CA PRO A 76 -8.31 1.44 8.85
C PRO A 76 -7.59 2.78 8.71
N ASP A 77 -6.64 3.06 9.61
CA ASP A 77 -5.77 4.23 9.52
C ASP A 77 -4.65 4.01 8.50
N TYR A 78 -5.05 3.85 7.24
CA TYR A 78 -4.17 3.66 6.09
C TYR A 78 -4.11 4.93 5.26
N TYR A 79 -2.96 5.19 4.64
CA TYR A 79 -2.68 6.48 4.01
C TYR A 79 -1.91 6.30 2.71
N THR A 80 -2.19 7.16 1.73
CA THR A 80 -1.27 7.39 0.60
C THR A 80 -0.49 8.67 0.83
N PHE A 81 0.78 8.67 0.42
CA PHE A 81 1.66 9.84 0.43
C PHE A 81 2.14 10.06 -0.99
N GLN A 82 1.56 11.05 -1.65
CA GLN A 82 1.70 11.29 -3.08
C GLN A 82 2.53 12.56 -3.29
N THR A 83 3.71 12.40 -3.91
CA THR A 83 4.55 13.53 -4.35
C THR A 83 4.27 13.98 -5.78
N ALA A 84 3.25 13.38 -6.41
CA ALA A 84 2.79 13.69 -7.75
C ALA A 84 2.11 15.06 -7.84
N SER A 85 2.25 15.73 -8.99
CA SER A 85 1.49 16.94 -9.33
C SER A 85 -0.02 16.67 -9.41
N ASP A 86 -0.37 15.48 -9.90
CA ASP A 86 -1.73 15.02 -10.13
C ASP A 86 -1.98 13.79 -9.26
N PRO A 87 -2.39 13.98 -7.99
CA PRO A 87 -2.66 12.87 -7.07
C PRO A 87 -3.91 12.11 -7.49
N ALA A 88 -3.89 10.78 -7.34
CA ALA A 88 -5.05 9.93 -7.57
C ALA A 88 -5.84 9.69 -6.27
N ASP A 89 -7.09 9.28 -6.43
CA ASP A 89 -7.99 8.92 -5.34
C ASP A 89 -7.98 7.41 -5.06
N TYR A 90 -7.45 7.03 -3.89
CA TYR A 90 -7.40 5.63 -3.43
C TYR A 90 -8.55 5.24 -2.49
N ARG A 91 -9.63 6.03 -2.39
CA ARG A 91 -10.76 5.69 -1.51
C ARG A 91 -11.42 4.35 -1.83
N MET A 92 -11.33 3.87 -3.06
CA MET A 92 -11.82 2.52 -3.45
C MET A 92 -11.04 1.36 -2.82
N PHE A 93 -9.86 1.65 -2.24
CA PHE A 93 -9.06 0.70 -1.46
C PHE A 93 -9.28 0.88 0.05
N ASP A 94 -10.39 1.50 0.47
CA ASP A 94 -10.70 1.88 1.85
C ASP A 94 -9.66 2.79 2.53
N ILE A 95 -8.85 3.50 1.74
CA ILE A 95 -8.06 4.65 2.20
C ILE A 95 -9.01 5.85 2.31
N TYR A 96 -9.83 5.83 3.36
CA TYR A 96 -10.96 6.72 3.58
C TYR A 96 -10.95 7.32 4.99
N PRO A 97 -11.36 8.58 5.18
CA PRO A 97 -11.87 9.53 4.17
C PRO A 97 -10.76 10.22 3.35
N ASP A 98 -11.16 11.17 2.50
CA ASP A 98 -10.31 11.89 1.54
C ASP A 98 -8.98 12.40 2.11
N HIS A 99 -8.97 12.93 3.34
CA HIS A 99 -7.74 13.45 3.98
C HIS A 99 -6.67 12.38 4.26
N LYS A 100 -6.98 11.09 4.05
CA LYS A 100 -6.00 9.99 4.10
C LYS A 100 -5.22 9.83 2.79
N ASN A 101 -5.67 10.47 1.71
CA ASN A 101 -4.88 10.66 0.49
C ASN A 101 -4.07 11.95 0.62
N VAL A 102 -2.81 11.81 1.02
CA VAL A 102 -1.97 12.95 1.42
C VAL A 102 -1.10 13.39 0.25
N THR A 103 -1.35 14.60 -0.26
CA THR A 103 -0.41 15.28 -1.16
C THR A 103 0.73 15.90 -0.34
N VAL A 104 1.96 15.66 -0.77
CA VAL A 104 3.17 16.22 -0.16
C VAL A 104 4.05 16.77 -1.27
N GLU A 105 4.74 17.88 -1.02
CA GLU A 105 5.81 18.32 -1.93
C GLU A 105 6.89 17.23 -2.10
N PRO A 106 7.56 17.13 -3.25
CA PRO A 106 8.65 16.19 -3.50
C PRO A 106 9.93 16.60 -2.74
N ASP A 107 9.85 16.59 -1.41
CA ASP A 107 10.93 16.92 -0.48
C ASP A 107 11.02 15.82 0.60
N ALA A 108 12.23 15.30 0.81
CA ALA A 108 12.44 14.13 1.66
C ALA A 108 12.02 14.37 3.11
N GLU A 109 12.30 15.57 3.64
CA GLU A 109 12.01 15.94 5.02
C GLU A 109 10.51 16.13 5.22
N GLN A 110 9.82 16.85 4.33
CA GLN A 110 8.37 17.03 4.39
C GLN A 110 7.62 15.71 4.26
N LEU A 111 8.06 14.84 3.34
CA LEU A 111 7.48 13.51 3.18
C LEU A 111 7.67 12.64 4.43
N LEU A 112 8.89 12.59 4.96
CA LEU A 112 9.15 11.78 6.16
C LEU A 112 8.44 12.33 7.41
N ARG A 113 8.29 13.65 7.54
CA ARG A 113 7.45 14.25 8.60
C ARG A 113 6.00 13.86 8.44
N SER A 114 5.44 13.96 7.23
CA SER A 114 4.05 13.59 6.96
C SER A 114 3.75 12.14 7.32
N ILE A 115 4.69 11.24 7.03
CA ILE A 115 4.66 9.81 7.41
C ILE A 115 4.73 9.66 8.94
N ASN A 116 5.67 10.34 9.60
CA ASN A 116 5.85 10.27 11.05
C ASN A 116 4.66 10.82 11.85
N ASP A 117 4.05 11.90 11.38
CA ASP A 117 2.92 12.58 12.04
C ASP A 117 1.66 11.72 12.04
N ARG A 118 1.52 10.86 11.02
CA ARG A 118 0.47 9.81 10.95
C ARG A 118 0.89 8.51 11.61
N ALA A 119 2.10 8.46 12.16
CA ALA A 119 2.64 7.35 12.91
C ALA A 119 2.49 5.98 12.21
N ILE A 120 2.90 5.94 10.94
CA ILE A 120 2.92 4.72 10.11
C ILE A 120 3.79 3.64 10.75
N THR A 121 3.25 2.42 10.87
CA THR A 121 3.94 1.22 11.38
C THR A 121 4.40 0.30 10.26
N THR A 122 3.65 0.24 9.15
CA THR A 122 4.02 -0.50 7.92
C THR A 122 4.12 0.46 6.73
N LEU A 123 5.31 0.55 6.12
CA LEU A 123 5.56 1.46 4.99
C LEU A 123 5.83 0.72 3.69
N LEU A 124 5.07 1.03 2.64
CA LEU A 124 5.33 0.60 1.27
C LEU A 124 5.98 1.73 0.49
N VAL A 125 7.11 1.43 -0.16
CA VAL A 125 7.88 2.38 -0.99
C VAL A 125 8.08 1.83 -2.40
N PRO A 126 8.17 2.69 -3.42
CA PRO A 126 8.32 2.23 -4.79
C PRO A 126 9.73 1.67 -5.04
N ASP A 127 9.87 0.81 -6.05
CA ASP A 127 11.16 0.24 -6.45
C ASP A 127 11.95 1.19 -7.33
N VAL A 128 12.26 2.36 -6.76
CA VAL A 128 13.12 3.36 -7.36
C VAL A 128 14.57 3.17 -6.92
N SER A 129 15.49 3.79 -7.67
CA SER A 129 16.91 3.77 -7.33
C SER A 129 17.15 4.40 -5.94
N PRO A 130 17.93 3.75 -5.06
CA PRO A 130 18.21 4.31 -3.74
C PRO A 130 18.92 5.66 -3.80
N THR A 131 18.41 6.65 -3.08
CA THR A 131 19.00 7.99 -2.91
C THR A 131 19.66 8.14 -1.53
N SER A 132 20.21 9.32 -1.27
CA SER A 132 20.64 9.75 0.07
C SER A 132 19.78 10.95 0.47
N PRO A 133 18.57 10.71 1.04
CA PRO A 133 17.65 11.80 1.37
C PRO A 133 18.30 12.74 2.39
N ASP A 134 18.16 14.05 2.17
CA ASP A 134 18.54 15.07 3.14
C ASP A 134 17.40 15.23 4.15
N VAL A 135 17.58 14.63 5.33
CA VAL A 135 16.56 14.56 6.37
C VAL A 135 17.20 14.74 7.74
N ASP A 136 16.49 15.41 8.64
CA ASP A 136 16.97 15.67 9.99
C ASP A 136 17.10 14.36 10.79
N ASN A 137 18.10 14.28 11.66
CA ASN A 137 18.37 13.10 12.48
C ASN A 137 17.20 12.76 13.41
N VAL A 138 16.51 13.78 13.95
CA VAL A 138 15.32 13.60 14.78
C VAL A 138 14.20 12.99 13.95
N THR A 139 13.98 13.46 12.73
CA THR A 139 12.98 12.94 11.79
C THR A 139 13.30 11.48 11.40
N LEU A 140 14.57 11.15 11.17
CA LEU A 140 15.03 9.78 10.95
C LEU A 140 14.78 8.85 12.14
N ARG A 141 15.15 9.28 13.37
CA ARG A 141 14.95 8.48 14.59
C ARG A 141 13.48 8.25 14.88
N SER A 142 12.65 9.24 14.58
CA SER A 142 11.19 9.20 14.67
C SER A 142 10.61 8.06 13.82
N ALA A 143 11.11 7.91 12.58
CA ALA A 143 10.71 6.83 11.67
C ALA A 143 11.21 5.46 12.16
N HIS A 144 12.48 5.36 12.54
CA HIS A 144 13.07 4.13 13.06
C HIS A 144 12.40 3.60 14.33
N ARG A 145 11.80 4.46 15.15
CA ARG A 145 11.08 4.06 16.36
C ARG A 145 9.68 3.53 16.07
N ARG A 146 9.04 3.98 14.98
CA ARG A 146 7.63 3.70 14.68
C ARG A 146 7.43 2.60 13.67
N MET A 147 8.30 2.52 12.66
CA MET A 147 8.14 1.58 11.56
C MET A 147 8.68 0.21 11.96
N ASP A 148 7.80 -0.77 12.00
CA ASP A 148 8.11 -2.16 12.27
C ASP A 148 8.41 -2.91 10.96
N HIS A 149 7.63 -2.61 9.91
CA HIS A 149 7.73 -3.28 8.63
C HIS A 149 7.88 -2.28 7.47
N CYS A 150 8.73 -2.61 6.51
CA CYS A 150 8.77 -1.89 5.25
C CYS A 150 8.87 -2.85 4.07
N TYR A 151 8.16 -2.53 3.00
CA TYR A 151 8.09 -3.33 1.79
C TYR A 151 8.36 -2.46 0.56
N VAL A 152 8.93 -3.09 -0.46
CA VAL A 152 9.11 -2.48 -1.78
C VAL A 152 8.09 -3.07 -2.73
N TYR A 153 7.43 -2.20 -3.50
CA TYR A 153 6.51 -2.54 -4.58
C TYR A 153 6.97 -1.85 -5.88
N ALA A 154 6.38 -2.17 -7.02
CA ALA A 154 6.60 -1.43 -8.27
C ALA A 154 5.25 -1.08 -8.91
N GLY A 155 5.17 0.02 -9.65
CA GLY A 155 3.91 0.49 -10.25
C GLY A 155 3.26 -0.51 -11.22
N ASP A 156 4.04 -1.37 -11.86
CA ASP A 156 3.57 -2.48 -12.71
C ASP A 156 3.32 -3.79 -11.93
N GLY A 157 3.53 -3.77 -10.61
CA GLY A 157 3.38 -4.89 -9.70
C GLY A 157 4.59 -5.83 -9.65
N ARG A 158 5.74 -5.49 -10.26
CA ARG A 158 6.91 -6.38 -10.38
C ARG A 158 8.23 -5.69 -10.01
N PRO A 159 8.54 -5.52 -8.70
CA PRO A 159 9.81 -4.95 -8.28
C PRO A 159 10.99 -5.88 -8.57
N SER A 160 12.18 -5.31 -8.60
CA SER A 160 13.44 -6.05 -8.60
C SER A 160 13.64 -6.84 -7.31
N ASN A 161 14.28 -8.02 -7.40
CA ASN A 161 14.62 -8.89 -6.26
C ASN A 161 13.40 -9.33 -5.44
N VAL A 162 12.35 -9.81 -6.12
CA VAL A 162 11.11 -10.32 -5.51
C VAL A 162 11.41 -11.38 -4.46
N GLU A 163 10.71 -11.30 -3.32
CA GLU A 163 10.76 -12.32 -2.26
C GLU A 163 9.43 -13.06 -2.13
N PHE A 164 8.31 -12.39 -2.39
CA PHE A 164 6.99 -13.00 -2.34
C PHE A 164 6.00 -12.32 -3.30
N SER A 165 4.88 -12.99 -3.55
CA SER A 165 3.76 -12.44 -4.31
C SER A 165 2.45 -12.63 -3.57
N ILE A 166 1.53 -11.68 -3.77
CA ILE A 166 0.14 -11.79 -3.35
C ILE A 166 -0.70 -11.87 -4.62
N ARG A 167 -1.64 -12.81 -4.66
CA ARG A 167 -2.65 -12.87 -5.70
C ARG A 167 -4.05 -12.86 -5.12
N GLN A 168 -4.99 -12.30 -5.87
CA GLN A 168 -6.42 -12.31 -5.58
C GLN A 168 -7.23 -12.40 -6.87
N PRO A 169 -8.51 -12.79 -6.82
CA PRO A 169 -9.41 -12.68 -7.97
C PRO A 169 -9.44 -11.26 -8.53
N ARG A 170 -9.42 -11.13 -9.86
CA ARG A 170 -9.48 -9.83 -10.53
C ARG A 170 -10.82 -9.14 -10.33
N GLN A 171 -11.91 -9.89 -10.38
CA GLN A 171 -13.25 -9.37 -10.11
C GLN A 171 -13.65 -9.69 -8.67
N PRO A 172 -14.29 -8.74 -7.95
CA PRO A 172 -14.80 -7.45 -8.42
C PRO A 172 -13.77 -6.29 -8.40
N VAL A 173 -12.54 -6.57 -7.96
CA VAL A 173 -11.54 -5.55 -7.62
C VAL A 173 -11.08 -4.68 -8.80
N GLN A 174 -11.17 -5.18 -10.03
CA GLN A 174 -10.77 -4.47 -11.25
C GLN A 174 -11.40 -3.08 -11.36
N GLU A 175 -12.69 -2.96 -11.04
CA GLU A 175 -13.41 -1.68 -11.06
C GLU A 175 -12.79 -0.66 -10.08
N TRP A 176 -12.25 -1.12 -8.96
CA TRP A 176 -11.62 -0.25 -7.95
C TRP A 176 -10.30 0.32 -8.47
N PHE A 177 -9.52 -0.49 -9.18
CA PHE A 177 -8.30 -0.04 -9.85
C PHE A 177 -8.62 0.95 -10.98
N GLU A 178 -9.64 0.65 -11.79
CA GLU A 178 -10.09 1.52 -12.89
C GLU A 178 -10.59 2.86 -12.37
N THR A 179 -11.42 2.86 -11.32
CA THR A 179 -11.91 4.09 -10.67
C THR A 179 -10.78 4.97 -10.14
N THR A 180 -9.72 4.37 -9.58
CA THR A 180 -8.54 5.14 -9.14
C THR A 180 -7.80 5.75 -10.34
N VAL A 181 -7.68 5.07 -11.48
CA VAL A 181 -7.11 5.67 -12.70
C VAL A 181 -7.99 6.81 -13.23
N GLU A 182 -9.31 6.62 -13.26
CA GLU A 182 -10.29 7.61 -13.72
C GLU A 182 -10.37 8.87 -12.84
N SER A 183 -9.80 8.82 -11.62
CA SER A 183 -9.71 10.00 -10.75
C SER A 183 -8.66 11.02 -11.21
N LEU A 184 -7.75 10.64 -12.11
CA LEU A 184 -6.76 11.53 -12.70
C LEU A 184 -7.39 12.47 -13.74
N PRO A 185 -6.74 13.60 -14.07
CA PRO A 185 -7.17 14.47 -15.16
C PRO A 185 -7.27 13.75 -16.51
N ASP A 186 -8.28 14.08 -17.32
CA ASP A 186 -8.65 13.41 -18.59
C ASP A 186 -7.52 13.33 -19.65
N ASP A 187 -6.49 14.16 -19.55
CA ASP A 187 -5.33 14.15 -20.45
C ASP A 187 -4.27 13.09 -20.07
N SER A 188 -4.44 12.43 -18.93
CA SER A 188 -3.57 11.35 -18.45
C SER A 188 -3.78 10.08 -19.29
N LYS A 189 -2.81 9.73 -20.13
CA LYS A 189 -2.80 8.46 -20.89
C LYS A 189 -2.35 7.28 -20.03
N VAL A 190 -3.03 7.08 -18.92
CA VAL A 190 -2.73 6.05 -17.93
C VAL A 190 -3.81 4.98 -17.98
N SER A 191 -3.41 3.72 -17.91
CA SER A 191 -4.32 2.58 -17.77
C SER A 191 -3.87 1.69 -16.61
N VAL A 192 -4.78 0.91 -16.06
CA VAL A 192 -4.46 -0.10 -15.06
C VAL A 192 -3.47 -1.11 -15.67
N PRO A 193 -2.29 -1.34 -15.05
CA PRO A 193 -1.39 -2.39 -15.49
C PRO A 193 -2.06 -3.77 -15.43
N PRO A 194 -1.65 -4.73 -16.27
CA PRO A 194 -2.28 -6.05 -16.28
C PRO A 194 -2.07 -6.82 -14.96
N PHE A 195 -1.04 -6.51 -14.16
CA PHE A 195 -0.74 -7.16 -12.87
C PHE A 195 -0.80 -8.70 -12.94
N GLY A 196 0.03 -9.30 -13.78
CA GLY A 196 0.00 -10.75 -14.02
C GLY A 196 -0.10 -11.07 -15.50
N SER A 197 -0.08 -12.36 -15.82
CA SER A 197 -0.35 -12.88 -17.17
C SER A 197 -1.71 -13.58 -17.27
N ASP A 198 -2.41 -13.66 -16.14
CA ASP A 198 -3.69 -14.36 -16.00
C ASP A 198 -4.79 -13.29 -15.89
N ASP A 199 -5.79 -13.39 -16.74
CA ASP A 199 -6.88 -12.42 -16.80
C ASP A 199 -7.84 -12.57 -15.61
N ASP A 200 -7.85 -13.71 -14.94
CA ASP A 200 -8.74 -13.98 -13.80
C ASP A 200 -8.14 -13.50 -12.46
N TRP A 201 -6.83 -13.23 -12.41
CA TRP A 201 -6.10 -12.91 -11.19
C TRP A 201 -5.32 -11.61 -11.29
N ILE A 202 -5.34 -10.83 -10.22
CA ILE A 202 -4.37 -9.75 -9.99
C ILE A 202 -3.23 -10.35 -9.18
N VAL A 203 -2.01 -10.25 -9.69
CA VAL A 203 -0.77 -10.74 -9.06
C VAL A 203 0.20 -9.58 -8.94
N GLN A 204 0.62 -9.30 -7.72
CA GLN A 204 1.66 -8.30 -7.45
C GLN A 204 2.72 -8.89 -6.54
N GLN A 205 3.92 -8.36 -6.69
CA GLN A 205 5.13 -8.89 -6.11
C GLN A 205 5.77 -7.86 -5.20
N PHE A 206 6.43 -8.36 -4.16
CA PHE A 206 6.93 -7.57 -3.06
C PHE A 206 8.24 -8.14 -2.54
N ARG A 207 8.95 -7.30 -1.80
CA ARG A 207 10.08 -7.72 -0.96
C ARG A 207 10.13 -6.89 0.30
N GLN A 208 10.51 -7.52 1.40
CA GLN A 208 10.69 -6.82 2.66
C GLN A 208 12.05 -6.12 2.69
N VAL A 209 12.11 -4.94 3.30
CA VAL A 209 13.36 -4.20 3.47
C VAL A 209 13.43 -3.58 4.86
N SER A 210 14.64 -3.36 5.37
CA SER A 210 14.84 -2.55 6.58
C SER A 210 14.32 -1.12 6.37
N VAL A 211 13.86 -0.46 7.42
CA VAL A 211 13.51 0.98 7.43
C VAL A 211 14.56 1.83 6.71
N LYS A 212 15.85 1.65 7.02
CA LYS A 212 16.96 2.39 6.38
C LYS A 212 16.97 2.25 4.85
N ARG A 213 16.63 1.07 4.32
CA ARG A 213 16.57 0.81 2.87
C ARG A 213 15.29 1.37 2.26
N ALA A 214 14.18 1.37 3.00
CA ALA A 214 12.93 1.97 2.57
C ALA A 214 13.05 3.49 2.43
N LEU A 215 13.64 4.16 3.42
CA LEU A 215 13.80 5.62 3.42
C LEU A 215 14.69 6.12 2.27
N LYS A 216 15.61 5.29 1.75
CA LYS A 216 16.38 5.61 0.55
C LYS A 216 15.57 5.56 -0.75
N ARG A 217 14.32 5.09 -0.71
CA ARG A 217 13.44 4.95 -1.88
C ARG A 217 12.27 5.93 -1.86
N LEU A 218 12.33 6.96 -1.01
CA LEU A 218 11.35 8.03 -1.05
C LEU A 218 11.44 8.72 -2.43
N PRO A 219 10.33 8.89 -3.16
CA PRO A 219 10.29 9.46 -4.50
C PRO A 219 10.30 10.99 -4.42
N VAL A 220 11.51 11.54 -4.30
CA VAL A 220 11.82 12.97 -4.17
C VAL A 220 13.00 13.34 -5.04
#